data_AF-A0A2M7PD47-F1
#
_entry.id   AF-A0A2M7PD47-F1
#
_cell.length_a   1.000
_cell.length_b   1.000
_cell.length_c   1.000
_cell.angle_alpha   90.00
_cell.angle_beta   90.00
_cell.angle_gamma   90.00
#
_symmetry.space_group_name_H-M   'P 1'
#
loop_
_entity.id
_entity.type
_entity.pdbx_description
1 polymer ?
#
loop_
_entity_poly.entity_id
_entity_poly.type
_entity_poly.pdbx_seq_one_letter_code
_entity_poly.pdbx_strand_id
1 'polypeptide(L)'
;MSKTKKLNVFKLILKERKTMTMKQLMKIFFLSLAVLFFISSASVYAKEIKQQKCPIMGYKPSERLFVDYKGKRIYFCCGSCPSTFLKEPDKYMEKMKLEGIFLEDSPTAQIGASGK
;
A
#
# COMPACT_ATOMS: atom_id res chain seq x y z
N MET A 1 65.18 0.76 17.69
CA MET A 1 64.53 1.57 16.62
C MET A 1 63.00 1.34 16.64
N SER A 2 62.24 1.93 17.59
CA SER A 2 60.79 1.59 17.74
C SER A 2 59.88 2.66 18.39
N LYS A 3 60.41 3.65 19.12
CA LYS A 3 59.55 4.51 19.98
C LYS A 3 58.90 5.73 19.29
N THR A 4 59.36 6.16 18.12
CA THR A 4 58.94 7.45 17.52
C THR A 4 57.71 7.38 16.60
N LYS A 5 57.33 6.20 16.08
CA LYS A 5 56.14 6.08 15.20
C LYS A 5 54.80 6.10 15.94
N LYS A 6 54.73 5.56 17.17
CA LYS A 6 53.47 5.50 17.95
C LYS A 6 53.00 6.87 18.47
N LEU A 7 53.90 7.83 18.65
CA LEU A 7 53.56 9.15 19.20
C LEU A 7 52.85 10.07 18.18
N ASN A 8 53.13 9.93 16.88
CA ASN A 8 52.51 10.75 15.84
C ASN A 8 51.12 10.25 15.42
N VAL A 9 50.86 8.94 15.46
CA VAL A 9 49.54 8.39 15.12
C VAL A 9 48.49 8.77 16.18
N PHE A 10 48.86 8.79 17.46
CA PHE A 10 47.95 9.15 18.54
C PHE A 10 47.58 10.66 18.54
N LYS A 11 48.50 11.53 18.11
CA LYS A 11 48.23 12.97 17.92
C LYS A 11 47.31 13.25 16.72
N LEU A 12 47.31 12.38 15.70
CA LEU A 12 46.39 12.47 14.57
C LEU A 12 44.95 12.11 14.96
N ILE A 13 44.75 11.08 15.80
CA ILE A 13 43.40 10.61 16.18
C ILE A 13 42.67 11.59 17.12
N LEU A 14 43.39 12.37 17.93
CA LEU A 14 42.76 13.32 18.86
C LEU A 14 42.46 14.70 18.24
N LYS A 15 42.98 15.00 17.04
CA LYS A 15 42.78 16.30 16.38
C LYS A 15 41.41 16.44 15.70
N GLU A 16 40.72 15.34 15.41
CA GLU A 16 39.43 15.38 14.68
C GLU A 16 38.19 15.42 15.59
N ARG A 17 38.33 15.36 16.92
CA ARG A 17 37.16 15.37 17.83
C ARG A 17 36.58 16.76 18.16
N LYS A 18 37.23 17.85 17.77
CA LYS A 18 36.86 19.20 18.20
C LYS A 18 36.55 20.10 17.01
N THR A 19 35.41 19.86 16.36
CA THR A 19 34.55 20.85 15.65
C THR A 19 33.62 20.13 14.66
N MET A 20 32.86 19.14 15.13
CA MET A 20 31.58 18.79 14.48
C MET A 20 30.61 19.94 14.78
N THR A 21 30.86 21.08 14.12
CA THR A 21 30.29 22.38 14.44
C THR A 21 28.77 22.33 14.42
N MET A 22 28.13 23.01 15.38
CA MET A 22 26.67 23.15 15.52
C MET A 22 25.94 23.44 14.20
N LYS A 23 26.59 24.06 13.21
CA LYS A 23 26.08 24.28 11.84
C LYS A 23 25.87 22.97 11.05
N GLN A 24 26.75 21.99 11.20
CA GLN A 24 26.61 20.65 10.60
C GLN A 24 25.58 19.81 11.38
N LEU A 25 25.50 19.96 12.71
CA LEU A 25 24.46 19.33 13.52
C LEU A 25 23.06 19.86 13.16
N MET A 26 22.92 21.17 12.93
CA MET A 26 21.68 21.78 12.44
C MET A 26 21.34 21.35 11.01
N LYS A 27 22.32 21.20 10.11
CA LYS A 27 22.09 20.68 8.75
C LYS A 27 21.63 19.22 8.77
N ILE A 28 22.25 18.37 9.58
CA ILE A 28 21.85 16.96 9.75
C ILE A 28 20.47 16.87 10.41
N PHE A 29 20.18 17.73 11.38
CA PHE A 29 18.87 17.82 12.01
C PHE A 29 17.78 18.24 11.00
N PHE A 30 18.01 19.29 10.21
CA PHE A 30 17.11 19.71 9.13
C PHE A 30 16.96 18.65 8.03
N LEU A 31 18.03 17.93 7.66
CA LEU A 31 17.96 16.81 6.72
C LEU A 31 17.12 15.66 7.30
N SER A 32 17.31 15.34 8.58
CA SER A 32 16.56 14.27 9.26
C SER A 32 15.08 14.62 9.45
N LEU A 33 14.76 15.89 9.71
CA LEU A 33 13.37 16.37 9.80
C LEU A 33 12.69 16.35 8.44
N ALA A 34 13.39 16.71 7.36
CA ALA A 34 12.87 16.64 5.99
C ALA A 34 12.60 15.20 5.55
N VAL A 35 13.46 14.25 5.95
CA VAL A 35 13.25 12.81 5.72
C VAL A 35 12.02 12.30 6.49
N LEU A 36 11.84 12.72 7.74
CA LEU A 36 10.64 12.39 8.53
C LEU A 36 9.34 12.98 7.94
N PHE A 37 9.42 14.16 7.33
CA PHE A 37 8.28 14.81 6.66
C PHE A 37 7.91 14.10 5.34
N PHE A 38 8.88 13.55 4.62
CA PHE A 38 8.65 12.83 3.36
C PHE A 38 7.97 11.46 3.55
N ILE A 39 8.17 10.80 4.69
CA ILE A 39 7.56 9.50 5.00
C ILE A 39 6.04 9.62 5.23
N SER A 40 5.56 10.79 5.68
CA SER A 40 4.14 10.99 5.99
C SER A 40 3.22 11.12 4.76
N SER A 41 3.76 11.26 3.56
CA SER A 41 2.99 11.56 2.34
C SER A 41 2.57 10.32 1.53
N ALA A 42 2.97 9.12 1.95
CA ALA A 42 2.91 7.94 1.07
C ALA A 42 1.59 7.14 1.08
N SER A 43 0.51 7.58 1.72
CA SER A 43 -0.65 6.70 1.97
C SER A 43 -2.03 7.26 1.60
N VAL A 44 -2.19 7.72 0.35
CA VAL A 44 -3.51 7.77 -0.28
C VAL A 44 -3.47 7.01 -1.60
N TYR A 45 -3.36 5.68 -1.52
CA TYR A 45 -3.67 4.83 -2.65
C TYR A 45 -5.20 4.69 -2.75
N ALA A 46 -5.80 5.42 -3.69
CA ALA A 46 -7.19 5.17 -4.07
C ALA A 46 -7.26 3.78 -4.73
N LYS A 47 -8.12 2.90 -4.21
CA LYS A 47 -8.31 1.55 -4.74
C LYS A 47 -9.18 1.64 -5.99
N GLU A 48 -8.59 1.42 -7.16
CA GLU A 48 -9.33 1.45 -8.43
C GLU A 48 -10.14 0.15 -8.63
N ILE A 49 -11.45 0.26 -8.86
CA ILE A 49 -12.31 -0.88 -9.21
C ILE A 49 -12.03 -1.35 -10.64
N LYS A 50 -11.64 -2.63 -10.81
CA LYS A 50 -11.48 -3.23 -12.14
C LYS A 50 -12.80 -3.48 -12.88
N GLN A 51 -13.88 -3.73 -12.14
CA GLN A 51 -15.21 -4.00 -12.68
C GLN A 51 -15.85 -2.76 -13.31
N GLN A 52 -16.10 -2.80 -14.62
CA GLN A 52 -16.65 -1.65 -15.36
C GLN A 52 -18.18 -1.52 -15.26
N LYS A 53 -18.91 -2.63 -15.09
CA LYS A 53 -20.38 -2.68 -15.15
C LYS A 53 -20.97 -3.47 -13.99
N CYS A 54 -22.11 -3.03 -13.47
CA CYS A 54 -22.92 -3.77 -12.49
C CYS A 54 -23.58 -4.99 -13.15
N PRO A 55 -23.52 -6.21 -12.58
CA PRO A 55 -24.11 -7.41 -13.18
C PRO A 55 -25.64 -7.39 -13.28
N ILE A 56 -26.29 -6.62 -12.40
CA ILE A 56 -27.75 -6.55 -12.34
C ILE A 56 -28.28 -5.55 -13.36
N MET A 57 -27.79 -4.31 -13.30
CA MET A 57 -28.35 -3.18 -14.06
C MET A 57 -27.42 -2.65 -15.17
N GLY A 58 -26.15 -3.04 -15.21
CA GLY A 58 -25.19 -2.56 -16.21
C GLY A 58 -24.59 -1.18 -15.97
N TYR A 59 -25.06 -0.43 -14.96
CA TYR A 59 -24.51 0.89 -14.61
C TYR A 59 -23.13 0.80 -13.92
N LYS A 60 -22.47 1.96 -13.79
CA LYS A 60 -21.18 2.08 -13.11
C LYS A 60 -21.29 1.61 -11.64
N PRO A 61 -20.46 0.65 -11.20
CA PRO A 61 -20.50 0.16 -9.83
C PRO A 61 -19.88 1.15 -8.82
N SER A 62 -20.24 1.00 -7.55
CA SER A 62 -19.70 1.76 -6.41
C SER A 62 -18.83 0.87 -5.54
N GLU A 63 -17.70 1.39 -5.05
CA GLU A 63 -16.76 0.63 -4.19
C GLU A 63 -17.29 0.35 -2.80
N ARG A 64 -18.36 1.06 -2.41
CA ARG A 64 -19.03 0.89 -1.11
C ARG A 64 -20.05 -0.23 -1.12
N LEU A 65 -20.50 -0.65 -2.30
CA LEU A 65 -21.57 -1.63 -2.46
C LEU A 65 -20.99 -2.86 -3.14
N PHE A 66 -20.61 -3.87 -2.36
CA PHE A 66 -20.02 -5.09 -2.87
C PHE A 66 -20.47 -6.33 -2.11
N VAL A 67 -20.33 -7.49 -2.76
CA VAL A 67 -20.47 -8.82 -2.17
C VAL A 67 -19.27 -9.65 -2.59
N ASP A 68 -18.74 -10.43 -1.67
CA ASP A 68 -17.70 -11.40 -1.95
C ASP A 68 -18.36 -12.77 -2.23
N TYR A 69 -18.13 -13.32 -3.42
CA TYR A 69 -18.69 -14.60 -3.86
C TYR A 69 -17.64 -15.41 -4.62
N LYS A 70 -17.47 -16.69 -4.24
CA LYS A 70 -16.47 -17.61 -4.84
C LYS A 70 -15.06 -17.01 -4.93
N GLY A 71 -14.64 -16.31 -3.88
CA GLY A 71 -13.33 -15.66 -3.79
C GLY A 71 -13.14 -14.43 -4.69
N LYS A 72 -14.20 -13.96 -5.34
CA LYS A 72 -14.22 -12.73 -6.13
C LYS A 72 -15.05 -11.67 -5.42
N ARG A 73 -14.68 -10.39 -5.58
CA ARG A 73 -15.45 -9.24 -5.13
C ARG A 73 -16.27 -8.68 -6.30
N ILE A 74 -17.58 -8.65 -6.10
CA ILE A 74 -18.55 -8.13 -7.06
C ILE A 74 -19.07 -6.80 -6.54
N TYR A 75 -18.90 -5.74 -7.31
CA TYR A 75 -19.40 -4.41 -6.98
C TYR A 75 -20.76 -4.13 -7.63
N PHE A 76 -21.53 -3.23 -7.01
CA PHE A 76 -22.89 -2.91 -7.44
C PHE A 76 -23.12 -1.41 -7.53
N CYS A 77 -24.06 -1.01 -8.39
CA CYS A 77 -24.42 0.40 -8.57
C CYS A 77 -25.47 0.88 -7.55
N CYS A 78 -26.18 -0.02 -6.87
CA CYS A 78 -27.35 0.30 -6.06
C CYS A 78 -27.48 -0.59 -4.82
N GLY A 79 -28.12 -0.07 -3.76
CA GLY A 79 -28.27 -0.80 -2.49
C GLY A 79 -29.18 -2.04 -2.57
N SER A 80 -30.09 -2.10 -3.54
CA SER A 80 -30.97 -3.26 -3.76
C SER A 80 -30.32 -4.37 -4.60
N CYS A 81 -29.26 -4.03 -5.33
CA CYS A 81 -28.57 -4.93 -6.26
C CYS A 81 -27.93 -6.16 -5.56
N PRO A 82 -27.28 -6.05 -4.37
CA PRO A 82 -26.77 -7.19 -3.63
C PRO A 82 -27.83 -8.26 -3.32
N SER A 83 -29.01 -7.84 -2.85
CA SER A 83 -30.09 -8.76 -2.50
C SER A 83 -30.61 -9.52 -3.71
N THR A 84 -30.67 -8.86 -4.88
CA THR A 84 -31.02 -9.52 -6.14
C THR A 84 -29.94 -10.51 -6.58
N PHE A 85 -28.67 -10.13 -6.47
CA PHE A 85 -27.55 -11.02 -6.78
C PHE A 85 -27.57 -12.29 -5.93
N LEU A 86 -27.84 -12.17 -4.62
CA LEU A 86 -27.86 -13.31 -3.69
C LEU A 86 -28.98 -14.32 -3.97
N LYS A 87 -30.02 -13.97 -4.75
CA LYS A 87 -31.08 -14.91 -5.14
C LYS A 87 -30.62 -15.91 -6.20
N GLU A 88 -29.84 -15.44 -7.17
CA GLU A 88 -29.37 -16.24 -8.31
C GLU A 88 -27.90 -15.93 -8.66
N PRO A 89 -26.95 -16.10 -7.72
CA PRO A 89 -25.58 -15.59 -7.89
C PRO A 89 -24.85 -16.25 -9.06
N ASP A 90 -25.06 -17.55 -9.28
CA ASP A 90 -24.38 -18.29 -10.35
C ASP A 90 -24.78 -17.82 -11.75
N LYS A 91 -26.06 -17.49 -11.97
CA LYS A 91 -26.58 -16.93 -13.22
C LYS A 91 -25.90 -15.61 -13.57
N TYR A 92 -25.73 -14.73 -12.58
CA TYR A 92 -25.03 -13.46 -12.78
C TYR A 92 -23.53 -13.65 -12.98
N MET A 93 -22.92 -14.64 -12.31
CA MET A 93 -21.51 -14.98 -12.52
C MET A 93 -21.24 -15.49 -13.93
N GLU A 94 -22.11 -16.34 -14.47
CA GLU A 94 -22.00 -16.79 -15.86
C GLU A 94 -22.18 -15.65 -16.85
N LYS A 95 -23.19 -14.80 -16.65
CA LYS A 95 -23.39 -13.60 -17.47
C LYS A 95 -22.14 -12.71 -17.47
N MET A 96 -21.53 -12.46 -16.30
CA MET A 96 -20.31 -11.67 -16.21
C MET A 96 -19.13 -12.30 -16.95
N LYS A 97 -18.99 -13.63 -16.91
CA LYS A 97 -17.96 -14.34 -17.68
C LYS A 97 -18.18 -14.19 -19.18
N LEU A 98 -19.42 -14.31 -19.65
CA LEU A 98 -19.79 -14.15 -21.06
C LEU A 98 -19.55 -12.71 -21.55
N GLU A 99 -19.84 -11.72 -20.71
CA GLU A 99 -19.62 -10.31 -21.00
C GLU A 99 -18.15 -9.86 -20.82
N GLY A 100 -17.25 -10.77 -20.40
CA GLY A 100 -15.85 -10.46 -20.17
C GLY A 100 -15.62 -9.48 -19.02
N ILE A 101 -16.52 -9.43 -18.04
CA ILE A 101 -16.41 -8.53 -16.90
C ILE A 101 -15.33 -9.07 -15.94
N PHE A 102 -14.25 -8.31 -15.78
CA PHE A 102 -13.17 -8.65 -14.87
C PHE A 102 -13.54 -8.33 -13.43
N LEU A 103 -13.42 -9.32 -12.55
CA LEU A 103 -13.70 -9.20 -11.11
C LEU A 103 -12.40 -9.18 -10.32
N GLU A 104 -12.38 -8.43 -9.23
CA GLU A 104 -11.28 -8.45 -8.29
C GLU A 104 -11.32 -9.70 -7.41
N ASP A 105 -10.16 -10.08 -6.88
CA ASP A 105 -10.09 -11.07 -5.82
C ASP A 105 -10.61 -10.45 -4.51
N SER A 106 -11.43 -11.21 -3.79
CA SER A 106 -11.91 -10.79 -2.49
C SER A 106 -10.76 -10.79 -1.49
N PRO A 107 -10.57 -9.73 -0.69
CA PRO A 107 -9.59 -9.75 0.40
C PRO A 107 -9.92 -10.84 1.44
N THR A 108 -11.19 -11.21 1.59
CA THR A 108 -11.63 -12.32 2.45
C THR A 108 -11.11 -13.66 1.95
N ALA A 109 -10.92 -13.83 0.64
CA ALA A 109 -10.26 -15.01 0.07
C ALA A 109 -8.76 -15.08 0.42
N GLN A 110 -8.13 -13.93 0.66
CA GLN A 110 -6.70 -13.83 0.97
C GLN A 110 -6.38 -14.01 2.47
N ILE A 111 -7.38 -13.95 3.36
CA ILE A 111 -7.20 -14.20 4.81
C ILE A 111 -6.83 -15.67 5.09
N GLY A 112 -6.98 -16.58 4.10
CA GLY A 112 -6.48 -17.96 4.17
C GLY A 112 -5.04 -18.18 3.67
N ALA A 113 -4.38 -17.16 3.10
CA ALA A 113 -3.07 -17.31 2.44
C ALA A 113 -1.93 -16.49 3.07
N SER A 114 -2.20 -15.72 4.12
CA SER A 114 -1.19 -14.98 4.89
C SER A 114 -1.35 -15.32 6.37
N GLY A 115 -0.77 -16.45 6.79
CA GLY A 115 -0.85 -16.90 8.18
C GLY A 115 -0.59 -18.39 8.40
N LYS A 116 0.58 -18.89 7.98
CA LYS A 116 1.30 -19.96 8.69
C LYS A 116 2.78 -19.64 8.66
#